data_AF-A0A2I1RD86-F1
#
_entry.id   AF-A0A2I1RD86-F1
#
_cell.length_a   1.000
_cell.length_b   1.000
_cell.length_c   1.000
_cell.angle_alpha   90.00
_cell.angle_beta   90.00
_cell.angle_gamma   90.00
#
_symmetry.space_group_name_H-M   'P 1'
#
loop_
_entity.id
_entity.type
_entity.pdbx_description
1 polymer ?
#
loop_
_entity_poly.entity_id
_entity_poly.type
_entity_poly.pdbx_seq_one_letter_code
_entity_poly.pdbx_strand_id
1 'polypeptide(L)'
;MSDATTSLIILAVTVVLFVWNRLPVGVVAIGSALALYLCGLVSVESMTSGLGATVIVFIASLFVVSEALEASGITGWIGRTVGRVAGTGRA
;
A
#
# COMPACT_ATOMS: atom_id res chain seq x y z
N MET A 1 -16.56 -0.99 28.99
CA MET A 1 -16.89 -1.14 27.55
C MET A 1 -16.34 -2.48 27.10
N SER A 2 -17.00 -3.22 26.21
CA SER A 2 -16.45 -4.49 25.72
C SER A 2 -15.29 -4.23 24.76
N ASP A 3 -14.30 -5.13 24.73
CA ASP A 3 -13.13 -5.03 23.84
C ASP A 3 -13.54 -4.88 22.37
N ALA A 4 -14.62 -5.56 21.97
CA ALA A 4 -15.21 -5.45 20.65
C ALA A 4 -15.74 -4.04 20.32
N THR A 5 -16.25 -3.31 21.33
CA THR A 5 -16.74 -1.94 21.13
C THR A 5 -15.56 -0.98 20.94
N THR A 6 -14.49 -1.17 21.72
CA THR A 6 -13.27 -0.36 21.61
C THR A 6 -12.60 -0.54 20.24
N SER A 7 -12.49 -1.78 19.74
CA SER A 7 -11.92 -2.04 18.40
C SER A 7 -12.78 -1.43 17.29
N LEU A 8 -14.11 -1.52 17.37
CA LEU A 8 -15.01 -0.91 16.40
C LEU A 8 -14.92 0.61 16.37
N ILE A 9 -14.75 1.25 17.53
CA ILE A 9 -14.54 2.71 17.60
C ILE A 9 -13.23 3.08 16.92
N ILE A 10 -12.13 2.37 17.24
CA ILE A 10 -10.81 2.65 16.63
C ILE A 10 -10.87 2.43 15.11
N LEU A 11 -11.54 1.36 14.66
CA LEU A 11 -11.76 1.09 13.24
C LEU A 11 -12.53 2.23 12.57
N ALA A 12 -13.66 2.66 13.14
CA ALA A 12 -14.47 3.74 12.61
C ALA A 12 -13.66 5.05 12.49
N VAL A 13 -12.90 5.40 13.53
CA VAL A 13 -12.00 6.57 13.52
C VAL A 13 -10.95 6.43 12.42
N THR A 14 -10.30 5.27 12.31
CA THR A 14 -9.27 5.01 11.29
C THR A 14 -9.81 5.15 9.88
N VAL A 15 -11.02 4.63 9.61
CA VAL A 15 -11.70 4.75 8.32
C VAL A 15 -12.02 6.21 8.01
N VAL A 16 -12.55 6.98 8.97
CA VAL A 16 -12.83 8.41 8.79
C VAL A 16 -11.54 9.18 8.48
N LEU A 17 -10.44 8.88 9.17
CA LEU A 17 -9.13 9.50 8.91
C LEU A 17 -8.61 9.18 7.50
N PHE A 18 -8.79 7.94 7.03
CA PHE A 18 -8.43 7.55 5.66
C PHE A 18 -9.30 8.26 4.61
N VAL A 19 -10.61 8.33 4.81
CA VAL A 19 -11.52 8.98 3.85
C VAL A 19 -11.25 10.48 3.77
N TRP A 20 -10.93 11.12 4.89
CA TRP A 20 -10.61 12.56 4.88
C TRP A 20 -9.28 12.83 4.15
N ASN A 21 -8.38 11.85 4.04
CA ASN A 21 -7.11 11.95 3.32
C ASN A 21 -6.27 13.20 3.69
N ARG A 22 -6.46 13.73 4.90
CA ARG A 22 -5.73 14.90 5.42
C ARG A 22 -4.37 14.50 5.99
N LEU A 23 -4.26 13.26 6.45
CA LEU A 23 -3.04 12.68 7.01
C LEU A 23 -2.49 11.63 6.05
N PRO A 24 -1.15 11.50 5.93
CA PRO A 24 -0.55 10.42 5.15
C PRO A 24 -1.05 9.07 5.65
N VAL A 25 -1.43 8.20 4.72
CA VAL A 25 -1.99 6.87 5.02
C VAL A 25 -1.07 6.07 5.95
N GLY A 26 0.26 6.18 5.76
CA GLY A 26 1.24 5.53 6.63
C GLY A 26 1.19 6.00 8.09
N VAL A 27 0.96 7.30 8.34
CA VAL A 27 0.84 7.85 9.70
C VAL A 27 -0.43 7.34 10.37
N VAL A 28 -1.54 7.33 9.64
CA VAL A 28 -2.82 6.83 10.16
C VAL A 28 -2.75 5.32 10.45
N ALA A 29 -2.08 4.53 9.61
CA ALA A 29 -1.88 3.10 9.82
C ALA A 29 -1.03 2.78 11.07
N ILE A 30 0.08 3.51 11.25
CA ILE A 30 0.89 3.37 12.47
C ILE A 30 0.10 3.82 13.71
N GLY A 31 -0.65 4.92 13.60
CA GLY A 31 -1.49 5.44 14.66
C GLY A 31 -2.59 4.46 15.10
N SER A 32 -3.25 3.77 14.16
CA SER A 32 -4.30 2.79 14.49
C SER A 32 -3.74 1.53 15.14
N ALA A 33 -2.60 1.02 14.66
CA ALA A 33 -1.89 -0.09 15.29
C ALA A 33 -1.47 0.25 16.73
N LEU A 34 -0.95 1.46 16.94
CA LEU A 34 -0.52 1.94 18.25
C LEU A 34 -1.72 2.19 19.19
N ALA A 35 -2.84 2.70 18.68
CA ALA A 35 -4.07 2.87 19.46
C ALA A 35 -4.62 1.51 19.95
N LEU A 36 -4.63 0.48 19.10
CA LEU A 36 -5.04 -0.87 19.49
C LEU A 36 -4.10 -1.49 20.53
N TYR A 37 -2.80 -1.28 20.40
CA TYR A 37 -1.81 -1.73 21.38
C TYR A 37 -1.98 -1.04 22.73
N LEU A 38 -2.11 0.30 22.75
CA LEU A 38 -2.30 1.07 23.99
C LEU A 38 -3.61 0.74 24.71
N CYS A 39 -4.67 0.38 23.98
CA CYS A 39 -5.90 -0.12 24.58
C CYS A 39 -5.79 -1.56 25.11
N GLY A 40 -4.65 -2.24 24.92
CA GLY A 40 -4.42 -3.61 25.39
C GLY A 40 -5.16 -4.69 24.58
N LEU A 41 -5.70 -4.33 23.40
CA LEU A 41 -6.47 -5.25 22.56
C LEU A 41 -5.58 -6.17 21.72
N VAL A 42 -4.35 -5.75 21.44
CA VAL A 42 -3.43 -6.42 20.50
C VAL A 42 -2.01 -6.42 21.10
N SER A 43 -1.27 -7.52 20.96
CA SER A 43 0.12 -7.61 21.38
C SER A 43 1.08 -6.94 20.38
N VAL A 44 2.33 -6.68 20.79
CA VAL A 44 3.37 -6.14 19.89
C VAL A 44 3.57 -7.04 18.67
N GLU A 45 3.57 -8.35 18.86
CA GLU A 45 3.72 -9.31 17.77
C GLU A 45 2.56 -9.20 16.78
N SER A 46 1.33 -9.18 17.29
CA SER A 46 0.13 -9.06 16.46
C SER A 46 0.04 -7.72 15.71
N MET A 47 0.47 -6.60 16.30
CA MET A 47 0.47 -5.30 15.60
C MET A 47 1.49 -5.26 14.45
N THR A 48 2.62 -5.97 14.59
CA THR A 48 3.67 -6.05 13.55
C THR A 48 3.45 -7.16 12.54
N SER A 49 2.58 -8.14 12.83
CA SER A 49 2.33 -9.30 11.96
C SER A 49 1.93 -8.92 10.54
N GLY A 50 1.21 -7.81 10.36
CA GLY A 50 0.82 -7.29 9.06
C GLY A 50 2.00 -6.84 8.18
N LEU A 51 3.12 -6.43 8.77
CA LEU A 51 4.32 -6.00 8.04
C LEU A 51 5.05 -7.17 7.35
N GLY A 52 4.89 -8.39 7.87
CA GLY A 52 5.45 -9.61 7.31
C GLY A 52 4.60 -10.24 6.20
N ALA A 53 3.50 -9.61 5.81
CA ALA A 53 2.62 -10.15 4.80
C ALA A 53 3.32 -10.22 3.43
N THR A 54 3.24 -11.38 2.77
CA THR A 54 3.81 -11.61 1.42
C THR A 54 3.39 -10.53 0.43
N VAL A 55 2.19 -9.97 0.57
CA VAL A 55 1.68 -8.90 -0.29
C VAL A 55 2.54 -7.62 -0.23
N ILE A 56 3.11 -7.28 0.94
CA ILE A 56 3.96 -6.11 1.10
C ILE A 56 5.28 -6.30 0.36
N VAL A 57 5.90 -7.47 0.53
CA VAL A 57 7.14 -7.83 -0.18
C VAL A 57 6.90 -7.85 -1.70
N PHE A 58 5.73 -8.34 -2.12
CA PHE A 58 5.32 -8.32 -3.52
C PHE A 58 5.18 -6.88 -4.08
N ILE A 59 4.51 -5.98 -3.37
CA ILE A 59 4.39 -4.58 -3.82
C ILE A 59 5.77 -3.90 -3.83
N ALA A 60 6.60 -4.14 -2.82
CA ALA A 60 7.96 -3.61 -2.77
C ALA A 60 8.82 -4.10 -3.95
N SER A 61 8.73 -5.39 -4.31
CA SER A 61 9.46 -5.93 -5.46
C SER A 61 8.94 -5.38 -6.78
N LEU A 62 7.63 -5.14 -6.91
CA LEU A 62 7.08 -4.46 -8.09
C LEU A 62 7.67 -3.07 -8.26
N PHE A 63 7.83 -2.29 -7.19
CA PHE A 63 8.50 -0.99 -7.28
C PHE A 63 9.96 -1.11 -7.74
N VAL A 64 10.70 -2.09 -7.23
CA VAL A 64 12.07 -2.36 -7.68
C VAL A 64 12.11 -2.75 -9.17
N VAL A 65 11.18 -3.60 -9.61
CA VAL A 65 11.08 -4.03 -11.01
C VAL A 65 10.69 -2.86 -11.92
N SER A 66 9.74 -2.01 -11.52
CA SER A 66 9.34 -0.81 -12.25
C SER A 66 10.54 0.10 -12.51
N GLU A 67 11.33 0.41 -11.49
CA GLU A 67 12.54 1.23 -11.61
C GLU A 67 13.58 0.55 -12.53
N ALA A 68 13.78 -0.76 -12.41
CA ALA A 68 14.72 -1.49 -13.25
C ALA A 68 14.31 -1.47 -14.74
N LEU A 69 13.02 -1.54 -15.04
CA LEU A 69 12.49 -1.44 -16.41
C LEU A 69 12.66 -0.03 -17.00
N GLU A 70 12.49 1.01 -16.16
CA GLU A 70 12.73 2.40 -16.55
C GLU A 70 14.22 2.67 -16.80
N ALA A 71 15.09 2.28 -15.87
CA ALA A 71 16.54 2.45 -15.97
C ALA A 71 17.16 1.68 -17.15
N SER A 72 16.63 0.51 -17.48
CA SER A 72 17.08 -0.28 -18.65
C SER A 72 16.55 0.26 -19.99
N GLY A 73 15.66 1.25 -19.98
CA GLY A 73 15.07 1.82 -21.19
C GLY A 73 14.14 0.86 -21.95
N ILE A 74 13.79 -0.28 -21.36
CA ILE A 74 12.89 -1.28 -21.94
C ILE A 74 11.53 -0.64 -22.24
N THR A 75 11.02 0.19 -21.34
CA THR A 75 9.76 0.93 -21.53
C THR A 75 9.79 1.77 -22.82
N GLY A 76 10.90 2.46 -23.08
CA GLY A 76 11.08 3.25 -24.30
C GLY A 76 11.24 2.39 -25.56
N TRP A 77 11.93 1.24 -25.45
CA TRP A 77 12.08 0.31 -26.57
C TRP A 77 10.75 -0.34 -26.97
N ILE A 78 9.94 -0.76 -26.00
CA ILE A 78 8.59 -1.30 -26.24
C ILE A 78 7.71 -0.26 -26.91
N GLY A 79 7.68 0.99 -26.40
CA GLY A 79 6.87 2.06 -26.98
C GLY A 79 7.19 2.33 -28.46
N ARG A 80 8.48 2.38 -28.82
CA ARG A 80 8.91 2.56 -30.23
C ARG A 80 8.55 1.36 -31.10
N THR A 81 8.64 0.15 -30.57
CA THR A 81 8.35 -1.09 -31.31
C THR A 81 6.86 -1.22 -31.58
N VAL A 82 6.02 -0.97 -30.56
CA VAL A 82 4.56 -0.94 -30.71
C VAL A 82 4.14 0.15 -31.69
N GLY A 83 4.72 1.35 -31.60
CA GLY A 83 4.44 2.43 -32.55
C GLY A 83 4.80 2.08 -34.00
N ARG A 84 5.90 1.35 -34.22
CA ARG A 84 6.32 0.91 -35.55
C ARG A 84 5.39 -0.16 -36.15
N VAL A 85 4.88 -1.07 -35.33
CA VAL A 85 3.92 -2.10 -35.76
C VAL A 85 2.53 -1.48 -36.00
N ALA A 86 2.03 -0.64 -35.08
CA ALA A 86 0.73 0.01 -35.20
C ALA A 86 0.69 1.13 -36.28
N GLY A 87 1.84 1.74 -36.59
CA GLY A 87 1.97 2.77 -37.63
C GLY A 87 1.89 2.27 -39.08
N THR A 88 1.81 0.95 -39.30
CA THR A 88 1.70 0.35 -40.65
C THR A 88 0.30 0.48 -41.29
N GLY A 89 -0.68 1.08 -40.59
CA GLY A 89 -2.07 1.16 -41.04
C GLY A 89 -2.51 2.43 -41.78
N ARG A 90 -1.60 3.34 -42.17
CA ARG A 90 -1.96 4.52 -42.98
C ARG A 90 -0.93 4.76 -44.08
N ALA A 91 -1.13 4.07 -45.21
CA ALA A 91 -0.64 4.44 -46.53
C ALA A 91 -1.85 4.83 -47.39
#